data_AF-A0A0C9X1I5-F1
#
_entry.id   AF-A0A0C9X1I5-F1
#
_cell.length_a   1.000
_cell.length_b   1.000
_cell.length_c   1.000
_cell.angle_alpha   90.00
_cell.angle_beta   90.00
_cell.angle_gamma   90.00
#
_symmetry.space_group_name_H-M   'P 1'
#
loop_
_entity.id
_entity.type
_entity.pdbx_description
1 polymer ?
#
loop_
_entity_poly.entity_id
_entity_poly.type
_entity_poly.pdbx_seq_one_letter_code
_entity_poly.pdbx_strand_id
1 'polypeptide(L)'
;MPVFQTAQVAQFLRMCTPPMIHFLPNFLVFGCKNEDFLKAVNLWPDNVIESFLKSLPSCDESKFTGMDIFILKNHFRAYFK
;
A
#
# COMPACT_ATOMS: atom_id res chain seq x y z
N MET A 1 12.10 8.50 17.56
CA MET A 1 12.31 7.22 16.84
C MET A 1 10.97 6.74 16.30
N PRO A 2 10.80 6.14 15.09
CA PRO A 2 11.70 5.95 13.94
C PRO A 2 11.11 6.60 12.65
N VAL A 3 11.81 7.57 12.04
CA VAL A 3 11.32 8.29 10.83
C VAL A 3 11.62 7.52 9.53
N PHE A 4 12.52 6.52 9.58
CA PHE A 4 13.06 5.88 8.37
C PHE A 4 12.28 4.67 7.86
N GLN A 5 11.49 4.00 8.70
CA GLN A 5 10.76 2.79 8.30
C GLN A 5 9.59 3.10 7.36
N THR A 6 8.86 4.18 7.65
CA THR A 6 7.68 4.56 6.87
C THR A 6 8.04 5.24 5.55
N ALA A 7 9.32 5.62 5.36
CA ALA A 7 9.79 6.34 4.18
C ALA A 7 9.63 5.52 2.90
N GLN A 8 9.89 4.20 2.95
CA GLN A 8 9.75 3.34 1.77
C GLN A 8 8.28 3.15 1.38
N VAL A 9 7.39 2.99 2.36
CA VAL A 9 5.94 2.88 2.10
C VAL A 9 5.38 4.20 1.58
N ALA A 10 5.82 5.33 2.13
CA ALA A 10 5.49 6.66 1.61
C ALA A 10 5.99 6.85 0.17
N GLN A 11 7.21 6.41 -0.13
CA GLN A 11 7.78 6.50 -1.47
C GLN A 11 7.01 5.62 -2.47
N PHE A 12 6.71 4.37 -2.11
CA PHE A 12 5.85 3.48 -2.89
C PHE A 12 4.53 4.17 -3.24
N LEU A 13 3.81 4.69 -2.24
CA LEU A 13 2.52 5.34 -2.48
C LEU A 13 2.64 6.63 -3.31
N ARG A 14 3.76 7.37 -3.22
CA ARG A 14 4.04 8.54 -4.07
C ARG A 14 4.29 8.19 -5.52
N MET A 15 4.83 7.00 -5.81
CA MET A 15 5.12 6.55 -7.18
C MET A 15 3.90 5.96 -7.90
N CYS A 16 2.79 5.74 -7.20
CA CYS A 16 1.51 5.45 -7.86
C CYS A 16 1.09 6.59 -8.80
N THR A 17 0.37 6.24 -9.88
CA THR A 17 -0.24 7.22 -10.78
C THR A 17 -1.75 6.97 -10.84
N PRO A 18 -2.59 7.84 -10.26
CA PRO A 18 -2.26 9.02 -9.44
C PRO A 18 -1.56 8.69 -8.10
N PRO A 19 -0.86 9.66 -7.46
CA PRO A 19 -0.21 9.45 -6.18
C PRO A 19 -1.18 9.05 -5.07
N MET A 20 -0.88 7.94 -4.40
CA MET A 20 -1.71 7.32 -3.37
C MET A 20 -1.22 7.60 -1.94
N ILE A 21 -0.39 8.63 -1.77
CA ILE A 21 0.27 8.98 -0.48
C ILE A 21 -0.72 9.26 0.65
N HIS A 22 -1.93 9.71 0.32
CA HIS A 22 -3.00 9.96 1.28
C HIS A 22 -3.46 8.68 2.00
N PHE A 23 -3.22 7.50 1.43
CA PHE A 23 -3.49 6.22 2.08
C PHE A 23 -2.39 5.75 3.05
N LEU A 24 -1.27 6.47 3.16
CA LEU A 24 -0.17 6.08 4.05
C LEU A 24 -0.62 5.78 5.49
N PRO A 25 -1.51 6.56 6.13
CA PRO A 25 -2.03 6.23 7.46
C PRO A 25 -2.68 4.84 7.53
N ASN A 26 -3.47 4.45 6.53
CA ASN A 26 -4.14 3.14 6.47
C ASN A 26 -3.12 2.00 6.52
N PHE A 27 -2.02 2.13 5.77
CA PHE A 27 -0.93 1.16 5.74
C PHE A 27 -0.18 1.10 7.09
N LEU A 28 0.13 2.25 7.68
CA LEU A 28 0.87 2.34 8.94
C LEU A 28 0.08 1.79 10.13
N VAL A 29 -1.23 2.03 10.19
CA VAL A 29 -2.12 1.52 11.24
C VAL A 29 -2.21 -0.01 11.16
N PHE A 30 -2.28 -0.59 9.96
CA PHE A 30 -2.25 -2.03 9.79
C PHE A 30 -0.89 -2.65 10.20
N GLY A 31 0.19 -1.88 10.13
CA GLY A 31 1.55 -2.36 10.42
C GLY A 31 2.45 -2.51 9.19
N CYS A 32 2.00 -2.04 8.03
CA CYS A 32 2.82 -1.99 6.81
C CYS A 32 3.82 -0.85 6.93
N LYS A 33 4.99 -1.12 7.50
CA LYS A 33 5.95 -0.10 7.93
C LYS A 33 7.32 -0.21 7.27
N ASN A 34 7.54 -1.10 6.31
CA ASN A 34 8.85 -1.25 5.69
C ASN A 34 8.75 -1.85 4.29
N GLU A 35 9.89 -1.85 3.60
CA GLU A 35 10.03 -2.43 2.25
C GLU A 35 9.86 -3.94 2.24
N ASP A 36 10.29 -4.65 3.30
CA ASP A 36 10.14 -6.11 3.39
C ASP A 36 8.67 -6.53 3.33
N PHE A 37 7.78 -5.75 3.95
CA PHE A 37 6.35 -5.95 3.83
C PHE A 37 5.89 -5.76 2.38
N LEU A 38 6.31 -4.69 1.70
CA LEU A 38 5.95 -4.44 0.31
C LEU A 38 6.44 -5.57 -0.61
N LYS A 39 7.65 -6.10 -0.37
CA LYS A 39 8.20 -7.26 -1.08
C LYS A 39 7.37 -8.52 -0.84
N ALA A 40 6.96 -8.76 0.40
CA ALA A 40 6.10 -9.89 0.73
C ALA A 40 4.75 -9.80 0.01
N VAL A 41 4.12 -8.61 -0.01
CA VAL A 41 2.85 -8.37 -0.73
C VAL A 41 3.01 -8.61 -2.23
N ASN A 42 4.13 -8.21 -2.84
CA ASN A 42 4.39 -8.47 -4.25
C ASN A 42 4.45 -9.97 -4.60
N LEU A 43 4.75 -10.85 -3.63
CA LEU A 43 4.74 -12.30 -3.83
C LEU A 43 3.34 -12.91 -3.70
N TRP A 44 2.37 -12.19 -3.16
CA TRP A 44 1.03 -12.72 -2.95
C TRP A 44 0.26 -12.85 -4.27
N PRO A 45 -0.72 -13.76 -4.36
CA PRO A 45 -1.68 -13.79 -5.46
C PRO A 45 -2.55 -12.52 -5.51
N ASP A 46 -3.04 -12.16 -6.71
CA ASP A 46 -3.83 -10.94 -6.94
C ASP A 46 -5.07 -10.82 -6.05
N ASN A 47 -5.80 -11.92 -5.84
CA ASN A 47 -6.97 -11.97 -4.97
C ASN A 47 -6.62 -11.75 -3.49
N VAL A 48 -5.41 -12.15 -3.07
CA VAL A 48 -4.92 -11.93 -1.71
C VAL A 48 -4.52 -10.48 -1.51
N ILE A 49 -3.87 -9.85 -2.49
CA ILE A 49 -3.55 -8.41 -2.46
C ILE A 49 -4.84 -7.58 -2.37
N GLU A 50 -5.85 -7.92 -3.18
CA GLU A 50 -7.14 -7.25 -3.14
C GLU A 50 -7.84 -7.41 -1.78
N SER A 51 -7.82 -8.62 -1.21
CA SER A 51 -8.41 -8.88 0.12
C SER A 51 -7.67 -8.11 1.21
N PHE A 52 -6.35 -8.05 1.14
CA PHE A 52 -5.52 -7.25 2.03
C PHE A 52 -5.89 -5.76 1.94
N LEU A 53 -5.94 -5.18 0.75
CA LEU A 53 -6.29 -3.77 0.56
C LEU A 53 -7.70 -3.45 1.08
N LYS A 54 -8.66 -4.35 0.91
CA LYS A 54 -10.01 -4.23 1.49
C LYS A 54 -10.05 -4.36 3.01
N SER A 55 -9.08 -5.06 3.61
CA SER A 55 -8.96 -5.25 5.05
C SER A 55 -8.28 -4.09 5.78
N LEU A 56 -7.63 -3.18 5.03
CA LEU A 56 -6.94 -2.04 5.61
C LEU A 56 -7.93 -1.10 6.31
N PRO A 57 -7.59 -0.60 7.51
CA PRO A 57 -8.42 0.33 8.24
C PRO A 57 -8.55 1.64 7.45
N SER A 58 -9.75 2.21 7.43
CA SER A 58 -9.97 3.55 6.86
C SER A 58 -9.64 4.59 7.94
N CYS A 59 -8.53 5.31 7.78
CA CYS A 59 -8.13 6.33 8.77
C CYS A 59 -8.93 7.63 8.64
N ASP A 60 -9.33 8.02 7.43
CA ASP A 60 -10.04 9.27 7.16
C ASP A 60 -11.20 9.03 6.18
N GLU A 61 -12.28 8.37 6.62
CA GLU A 61 -13.57 8.10 5.90
C GLU A 61 -13.49 7.52 4.46
N SER A 62 -12.29 7.35 3.93
CA SER A 62 -11.98 7.07 2.54
C SER A 62 -11.60 5.60 2.46
N LYS A 63 -12.61 4.75 2.28
CA LYS A 63 -12.38 3.36 1.88
C LYS A 63 -11.74 3.35 0.50
N PHE A 64 -10.84 2.40 0.27
CA PHE A 64 -10.29 2.17 -1.07
C PHE A 64 -11.44 1.89 -2.04
N THR A 65 -11.53 2.70 -3.09
CA THR A 65 -12.43 2.41 -4.21
C THR A 65 -11.88 1.25 -5.03
N GLY A 66 -12.71 0.67 -5.90
CA GLY A 66 -12.24 -0.37 -6.84
C GLY A 66 -11.08 0.11 -7.71
N MET A 67 -11.04 1.41 -8.04
CA MET A 67 -9.95 2.00 -8.83
C MET A 67 -8.65 2.11 -8.02
N ASP A 68 -8.74 2.52 -6.74
CA ASP A 68 -7.56 2.59 -5.86
C ASP A 68 -6.92 1.22 -5.66
N ILE A 69 -7.75 0.20 -5.45
CA ILE A 69 -7.31 -1.19 -5.34
C ILE A 69 -6.59 -1.62 -6.61
N PHE A 70 -7.15 -1.31 -7.78
CA PHE A 70 -6.54 -1.66 -9.06
C PHE A 70 -5.18 -0.99 -9.24
N ILE A 71 -5.07 0.31 -8.95
CA ILE A 71 -3.82 1.08 -9.06
C ILE A 71 -2.77 0.51 -8.10
N LEU A 72 -3.12 0.30 -6.83
CA LEU A 72 -2.19 -0.21 -5.83
C LEU A 72 -1.72 -1.62 -6.18
N LYS A 73 -2.63 -2.51 -6.60
CA LYS A 73 -2.29 -3.87 -7.02
C LYS A 73 -1.31 -3.87 -8.19
N ASN A 74 -1.58 -3.07 -9.23
CA ASN A 74 -0.66 -2.94 -10.35
C ASN A 74 0.68 -2.35 -9.91
N HIS A 75 0.67 -1.37 -9.01
CA HIS A 75 1.90 -0.77 -8.50
C HIS A 75 2.73 -1.79 -7.71
N PHE A 76 2.12 -2.61 -6.86
CA PHE A 76 2.82 -3.71 -6.16
C PHE A 76 3.56 -4.65 -7.12
N ARG A 77 2.93 -4.99 -8.25
CA ARG A 77 3.51 -5.88 -9.28
C ARG A 77 4.63 -5.26 -10.10
N ALA A 78 4.61 -3.93 -10.24
CA ALA A 78 5.57 -3.20 -11.06
C ALA A 78 6.74 -2.64 -10.24
N TYR A 79 6.54 -2.34 -8.96
CA TYR A 79 7.50 -1.61 -8.13
C TYR A 79 8.83 -2.34 -7.89
N PHE A 80 8.82 -3.68 -7.92
CA PHE A 80 10.02 -4.51 -7.70
C PHE A 80 10.49 -5.26 -8.96
N LYS A 81 10.00 -4.87 -10.15
CA LYS A 81 10.53 -5.34 -11.43
C LYS A 81 11.58 -4.38 -11.94
#